data_AF-A0A534HIP0-F1
#
_entry.id   AF-A0A534HIP0-F1
#
_cell.length_a   1.000
_cell.length_b   1.000
_cell.length_c   1.000
_cell.angle_alpha   90.00
_cell.angle_beta   90.00
_cell.angle_gamma   90.00
#
_symmetry.space_group_name_H-M   'P 1'
#
loop_
_entity.id
_entity.type
_entity.pdbx_description
1 polymer ?
#
loop_
_entity_poly.entity_id
_entity_poly.type
_entity_poly.pdbx_seq_one_letter_code
_entity_poly.pdbx_strand_id
1 'polypeptide(L)'
;MGTRIDCGTCHSYPDWGVLRFRHVSAAFPGNHRVALSCTSCHSSNTDQIPWRSPANAGSCAGCHAADFKPAAHPKTAKGQYYTVNELANCSGACHVYSDSTQSVITRNRPGPYHRVSDAAFKH
;
A
#
# COMPACT_ATOMS: atom_id res chain seq x y z
N MET A 1 -9.95 -22.70 9.19
CA MET A 1 -11.41 -22.47 9.08
C MET A 1 -11.68 -21.99 7.66
N GLY A 2 -12.49 -22.73 6.90
CA GLY A 2 -12.77 -22.45 5.48
C GLY A 2 -14.08 -21.67 5.30
N THR A 3 -14.12 -20.80 4.30
CA THR A 3 -15.28 -20.01 3.89
C THR A 3 -16.44 -20.92 3.47
N ARG A 4 -17.64 -20.69 4.02
CA ARG A 4 -18.80 -21.62 3.90
C ARG A 4 -19.54 -21.53 2.55
N ILE A 5 -19.19 -20.58 1.69
CA ILE A 5 -19.80 -20.34 0.38
C ILE A 5 -18.73 -20.38 -0.71
N ASP A 6 -19.05 -20.97 -1.86
CA ASP A 6 -18.15 -21.01 -3.01
C ASP A 6 -17.99 -19.60 -3.61
N CYS A 7 -16.75 -19.21 -3.89
CA CYS A 7 -16.42 -17.87 -4.39
C CYS A 7 -17.15 -17.54 -5.71
N GLY A 8 -17.41 -18.56 -6.54
CA GLY A 8 -18.11 -18.46 -7.83
C GLY A 8 -19.57 -18.04 -7.71
N THR A 9 -20.15 -18.11 -6.51
CA THR A 9 -21.53 -17.68 -6.26
C THR A 9 -21.69 -16.16 -6.42
N CYS A 10 -20.68 -15.38 -6.04
CA CYS A 10 -20.72 -13.92 -6.08
C CYS A 10 -19.76 -13.33 -7.12
N HIS A 11 -18.66 -14.02 -7.44
CA HIS A 11 -17.66 -13.53 -8.38
C HIS A 11 -17.57 -14.44 -9.60
N SER A 12 -17.45 -13.83 -10.79
CA SER A 12 -17.16 -14.54 -12.03
C SER A 12 -15.89 -13.95 -12.64
N TYR A 13 -14.83 -14.76 -12.69
CA TYR A 13 -13.58 -14.41 -13.32
C TYR A 13 -13.28 -15.37 -14.45
N PRO A 14 -12.73 -14.88 -15.59
CA PRO A 14 -12.29 -15.75 -16.68
C PRO A 14 -11.21 -16.75 -16.24
N ASP A 15 -10.42 -16.39 -15.23
CA ASP A 15 -9.35 -17.21 -14.67
C ASP A 15 -9.15 -16.89 -13.18
N TRP A 16 -9.36 -17.89 -12.32
CA TRP A 16 -9.18 -17.80 -10.87
C TRP A 16 -7.71 -17.94 -10.42
N GLY A 17 -6.85 -18.57 -11.23
CA GLY A 17 -5.41 -18.69 -10.97
C GLY A 17 -4.66 -17.38 -11.22
N VAL A 18 -5.34 -16.41 -11.82
CA VAL A 18 -4.82 -15.12 -12.26
C VAL A 18 -5.71 -14.02 -11.68
N LEU A 19 -5.98 -14.07 -10.36
CA LEU A 19 -6.26 -12.85 -9.59
C LEU A 19 -4.99 -11.97 -9.62
N ARG A 20 -4.69 -11.41 -10.79
CA ARG A 20 -3.71 -10.36 -10.98
C ARG A 20 -4.30 -9.15 -10.30
N PHE A 21 -4.01 -8.99 -9.01
CA PHE A 21 -4.17 -7.74 -8.29
C PHE A 21 -3.29 -6.69 -8.97
N ARG A 22 -3.82 -6.13 -10.05
CA ARG A 22 -3.30 -4.96 -10.73
C ARG A 22 -4.03 -3.79 -10.11
N HIS A 23 -3.29 -2.94 -9.42
CA HIS A 23 -3.80 -1.63 -9.05
C HIS A 23 -4.01 -0.88 -10.37
N VAL A 24 -5.26 -0.81 -10.85
CA VAL A 24 -5.65 -0.42 -12.22
C VAL A 24 -5.44 1.07 -12.56
N SER A 25 -4.66 1.81 -11.78
CA SER A 25 -4.30 3.18 -12.10
C SER A 25 -2.84 3.26 -12.57
N ALA A 26 -2.59 4.14 -13.54
CA ALA A 26 -1.27 4.40 -14.10
C ALA A 26 -0.24 4.91 -13.06
N ALA A 27 -0.68 5.27 -11.85
CA ALA A 27 0.17 5.72 -10.75
C ALA A 27 0.76 4.57 -9.90
N PHE A 28 0.46 3.30 -10.21
CA PHE A 28 0.86 2.13 -9.42
C PHE A 28 1.81 1.19 -10.18
N PRO A 29 3.12 1.16 -9.89
CA PRO A 29 4.04 0.27 -10.57
C PRO A 29 4.25 -1.04 -9.80
N GLY A 30 3.46 -2.09 -10.08
CA GLY A 30 3.92 -3.47 -9.81
C GLY A 30 2.86 -4.51 -9.46
N ASN A 31 3.19 -5.76 -9.76
CA ASN A 31 2.54 -6.93 -9.17
C ASN A 31 3.11 -7.14 -7.76
N HIS A 32 2.27 -7.58 -6.82
CA HIS A 32 2.76 -8.12 -5.56
C HIS A 32 3.77 -9.24 -5.84
N ARG A 33 4.95 -9.24 -5.19
CA ARG A 33 6.03 -10.20 -5.50
C ARG A 33 5.64 -11.65 -5.23
N VAL A 34 4.72 -11.86 -4.31
CA VAL A 34 4.17 -13.19 -4.00
C VAL A 34 2.75 -13.31 -4.55
N ALA A 35 2.42 -14.51 -5.02
CA ALA A 35 1.05 -14.88 -5.37
C ALA A 35 0.19 -14.89 -4.10
N LEU A 36 -0.82 -14.02 -4.05
CA LEU A 36 -1.76 -13.97 -2.95
C LEU A 36 -2.89 -14.97 -3.18
N SER A 37 -3.32 -15.61 -2.10
CA SER A 37 -4.51 -16.47 -2.09
C SER A 37 -5.76 -15.65 -1.76
N CYS A 38 -6.95 -16.17 -2.04
CA CYS A 38 -8.21 -15.53 -1.64
C CYS A 38 -8.24 -15.25 -0.12
N THR A 39 -7.73 -16.19 0.67
CA THR A 39 -7.64 -16.10 2.14
C THR A 39 -6.63 -15.07 2.65
N SER A 40 -5.75 -14.56 1.78
CA SER A 40 -4.84 -13.47 2.13
C SER A 40 -5.59 -12.15 2.39
N CYS A 41 -6.74 -11.95 1.75
CA CYS A 41 -7.63 -10.82 1.98
C CYS A 41 -8.85 -11.23 2.82
N HIS A 42 -9.50 -12.34 2.48
CA HIS A 42 -10.65 -12.87 3.21
C HIS A 42 -10.18 -13.72 4.40
N SER A 43 -9.62 -13.05 5.40
CA SER A 43 -9.13 -13.70 6.63
C SER A 43 -10.23 -14.03 7.65
N SER A 44 -11.44 -13.52 7.43
CA SER A 44 -12.65 -13.83 8.20
C SER A 44 -13.66 -14.61 7.35
N ASN A 45 -14.62 -15.26 8.01
CA ASN A 45 -15.72 -15.96 7.34
C ASN A 45 -16.86 -14.99 6.94
N THR A 46 -16.50 -13.94 6.20
CA THR A 46 -17.39 -12.89 5.69
C THR A 46 -17.04 -12.57 4.24
N ASP A 47 -18.01 -12.08 3.47
CA ASP A 47 -17.81 -11.56 2.11
C ASP A 47 -17.02 -10.24 2.10
N GLN A 48 -17.10 -9.47 3.20
CA GLN A 48 -16.30 -8.27 3.39
C GLN A 48 -14.82 -8.61 3.64
N ILE A 49 -13.92 -7.80 3.07
CA ILE A 49 -12.49 -7.86 3.35
C ILE A 49 -12.20 -7.15 4.68
N PRO A 50 -11.74 -7.86 5.73
CA PRO A 50 -11.32 -7.24 6.98
C PRO A 50 -9.94 -6.58 6.81
N TRP A 51 -9.91 -5.41 6.17
CA TRP A 51 -8.67 -4.64 6.00
C TRP A 51 -8.03 -4.37 7.36
N ARG A 52 -6.71 -4.62 7.47
CA ARG A 52 -5.94 -4.34 8.69
C ARG A 52 -5.96 -2.84 9.03
N SER A 53 -5.96 -2.01 8.00
CA SER A 53 -6.15 -0.56 8.10
C SER A 53 -7.34 -0.13 7.24
N PRO A 54 -8.58 -0.12 7.78
CA PRO A 54 -9.79 0.24 7.03
C PRO A 54 -9.72 1.63 6.39
N ALA A 55 -9.09 2.60 7.06
CA ALA A 55 -8.90 3.95 6.54
C ALA A 55 -8.06 4.02 5.26
N ASN A 56 -7.29 2.97 4.98
CA ASN A 56 -6.39 2.86 3.82
C ASN A 56 -6.77 1.68 2.91
N ALA A 57 -8.02 1.20 2.99
CA ALA A 57 -8.51 0.09 2.17
C ALA A 57 -8.24 0.34 0.67
N GLY A 58 -7.74 -0.67 -0.04
CA GLY A 58 -7.42 -0.56 -1.47
C GLY A 58 -6.08 0.10 -1.80
N SER A 59 -5.27 0.48 -0.79
CA SER A 59 -3.89 0.95 -0.95
C SER A 59 -2.88 -0.03 -0.32
N CYS A 60 -1.59 0.22 -0.52
CA CYS A 60 -0.51 -0.57 0.10
C CYS A 60 -0.65 -0.58 1.64
N ALA A 61 -0.94 0.57 2.22
CA ALA A 61 -1.16 0.74 3.65
C ALA A 61 -2.40 0.01 4.18
N GLY A 62 -3.36 -0.36 3.33
CA GLY A 62 -4.50 -1.20 3.72
C GLY A 62 -4.07 -2.52 4.36
N CYS A 63 -2.95 -3.09 3.90
CA CYS A 63 -2.31 -4.28 4.46
C CYS A 63 -1.05 -3.96 5.27
N HIS A 64 -0.21 -3.05 4.78
CA HIS A 64 1.16 -2.81 5.26
C HIS A 64 1.30 -1.57 6.16
N ALA A 65 0.21 -1.03 6.72
CA ALA A 65 0.32 0.17 7.55
C ALA A 65 1.26 0.01 8.76
N ALA A 66 1.36 -1.20 9.32
CA ALA A 66 2.25 -1.52 10.42
C ALA A 66 3.74 -1.53 10.01
N ASP A 67 4.03 -1.73 8.72
CA ASP A 67 5.38 -1.79 8.18
C ASP A 67 5.94 -0.38 7.89
N PHE A 68 5.08 0.64 7.90
CA PHE A 68 5.47 2.02 7.65
C PHE A 68 6.40 2.54 8.76
N LYS A 69 7.56 3.08 8.33
CA LYS A 69 8.58 3.65 9.23
C LYS A 69 8.63 5.18 9.06
N PRO A 70 8.00 5.98 9.94
CA PRO A 70 7.97 7.43 9.81
C PRO A 70 9.37 8.05 9.73
N ALA A 71 10.33 7.54 10.51
CA ALA A 71 11.70 8.05 10.54
C ALA A 71 12.42 8.03 9.17
N ALA A 72 12.05 7.11 8.27
CA ALA A 72 12.59 7.06 6.91
C ALA A 72 11.99 8.16 5.99
N HIS A 73 10.88 8.78 6.41
CA HIS A 73 10.04 9.69 5.64
C HIS A 73 9.92 11.08 6.31
N PRO A 74 11.01 11.85 6.45
CA PRO A 74 10.92 13.23 6.95
C PRO A 74 10.07 14.07 6.02
N LYS A 75 9.14 14.81 6.61
CA LYS A 75 8.28 15.79 5.95
C LYS A 75 8.84 17.20 6.06
N THR A 76 9.44 17.55 7.20
CA THR A 76 10.06 18.86 7.40
C THR A 76 11.47 18.75 7.95
N ALA A 77 12.29 19.77 7.69
CA ALA A 77 13.63 19.90 8.26
C ALA A 77 13.63 19.97 9.81
N LYS A 78 12.49 20.36 10.39
CA LYS A 78 12.27 20.49 11.84
C LYS A 78 11.81 19.20 12.53
N GLY A 79 11.96 18.05 11.86
CA GLY A 79 11.73 16.73 12.47
C GLY A 79 10.28 16.24 12.43
N GLN A 80 9.41 16.82 11.61
CA GLN A 80 8.12 16.20 11.32
C GLN A 80 8.30 15.14 10.24
N TYR A 81 7.54 14.04 10.36
CA TYR A 81 7.55 12.93 9.43
C TYR A 81 6.20 12.81 8.73
N TYR A 82 6.20 12.26 7.53
CA TYR A 82 4.96 11.84 6.88
C TYR A 82 4.35 10.69 7.67
N THR A 83 3.03 10.64 7.66
CA THR A 83 2.25 9.52 8.18
C THR A 83 2.01 8.49 7.09
N VAL A 84 1.62 7.30 7.52
CA VAL A 84 1.22 6.22 6.61
C VAL A 84 0.01 6.60 5.75
N ASN A 85 -0.90 7.44 6.27
CA ASN A 85 -2.07 7.88 5.51
C ASN A 85 -1.69 8.88 4.41
N GLU A 86 -0.72 9.76 4.67
CA GLU A 86 -0.20 10.69 3.65
C GLU A 86 0.58 9.97 2.56
N LEU A 87 1.18 8.81 2.87
CA LEU A 87 1.95 7.97 1.95
C LEU A 87 1.33 6.57 1.82
N ALA A 88 0.00 6.49 1.69
CA ALA A 88 -0.73 5.22 1.74
C ALA A 88 -0.35 4.22 0.64
N ASN A 89 0.17 4.70 -0.49
CA ASN A 89 0.65 3.87 -1.60
C ASN A 89 2.15 3.55 -1.51
N CYS A 90 2.79 3.91 -0.39
CA CYS A 90 4.21 3.71 -0.16
C CYS A 90 5.09 4.22 -1.32
N SER A 91 4.68 5.29 -2.01
CA SER A 91 5.41 5.90 -3.14
C SER A 91 6.65 6.70 -2.69
N GLY A 92 6.94 6.70 -1.39
CA GLY A 92 8.00 7.50 -0.76
C GLY A 92 7.64 8.97 -0.61
N ALA A 93 8.37 9.65 0.28
CA ALA A 93 8.28 11.10 0.47
C ALA A 93 9.10 11.81 -0.62
N CYS A 94 8.45 12.51 -1.56
CA CYS A 94 9.14 13.22 -2.65
C CYS A 94 9.86 14.49 -2.18
N HIS A 95 9.36 15.16 -1.14
CA HIS A 95 9.86 16.46 -0.69
C HIS A 95 10.06 16.50 0.82
N VAL A 96 11.03 17.30 1.26
CA VAL A 96 11.19 17.74 2.64
C VAL A 96 11.06 19.26 2.66
N TYR A 97 10.12 19.78 3.44
CA TYR A 97 9.82 21.20 3.51
C TYR A 97 10.57 21.90 4.66
N SER A 98 10.64 23.22 4.62
CA SER A 98 11.21 24.02 5.72
C SER A 98 10.43 23.85 7.02
N ASP A 99 9.11 23.73 6.90
CA ASP A 99 8.13 23.70 7.97
C ASP A 99 6.80 23.10 7.49
N SER A 100 5.80 23.09 8.37
CA SER A 100 4.50 22.49 8.14
C SER A 100 3.63 23.23 7.11
N THR A 101 3.98 24.46 6.71
CA THR A 101 3.25 25.21 5.67
C THR A 101 3.44 24.60 4.28
N GLN A 102 4.51 23.80 4.11
CA GLN A 102 4.84 23.12 2.86
C GLN A 102 5.01 24.07 1.65
N SER A 103 5.34 25.33 1.90
CA SER A 103 5.53 26.36 0.86
C SER A 103 6.93 26.35 0.26
N VAL A 104 7.94 25.94 1.03
CA VAL A 104 9.34 25.93 0.62
C VAL A 104 9.92 24.52 0.74
N ILE A 105 10.37 23.97 -0.38
CA ILE A 105 11.06 22.68 -0.42
C ILE A 105 12.53 22.90 -0.10
N THR A 106 13.03 22.22 0.93
CA THR A 106 14.45 22.25 1.34
C THR A 106 15.25 21.10 0.74
N ARG A 107 14.60 19.97 0.46
CA ARG A 107 15.24 18.82 -0.18
C ARG A 107 14.26 18.04 -1.03
N ASN A 108 14.66 17.75 -2.27
CA ASN A 108 14.00 16.76 -3.10
C ASN A 108 14.53 15.38 -2.73
N ARG A 109 13.62 14.42 -2.54
CA ARG A 109 13.92 13.01 -2.33
C ARG A 109 13.21 12.16 -3.38
N PRO A 110 13.61 12.27 -4.67
CA PRO A 110 13.24 11.27 -5.67
C PRO A 110 13.98 9.98 -5.32
N GLY A 111 13.44 9.21 -4.36
CA GLY A 111 14.08 7.99 -3.88
C GLY A 111 14.16 6.91 -4.96
N PRO A 112 15.19 6.04 -4.91
CA PRO A 112 15.07 4.66 -5.36
C PRO A 112 14.28 3.82 -4.35
N TYR A 113 14.48 4.06 -3.05
CA TYR A 113 13.75 3.42 -1.96
C TYR A 113 12.28 3.88 -1.94
N HIS A 114 11.38 2.90 -1.89
CA HIS A 114 9.91 3.07 -1.96
C HIS A 114 9.33 3.24 -3.37
N ARG A 115 10.10 2.90 -4.42
CA ARG A 115 9.46 2.45 -5.66
C ARG A 115 9.01 1.00 -5.43
N VAL A 116 7.71 0.76 -5.40
CA VAL A 116 7.12 -0.58 -5.21
C VAL A 116 7.59 -1.61 -6.27
N SER A 117 8.11 -1.13 -7.41
CA SER A 117 8.76 -1.94 -8.44
C SER A 117 10.26 -2.23 -8.21
N ASP A 118 10.92 -1.55 -7.26
CA ASP A 118 12.34 -1.71 -6.97
C ASP A 118 12.62 -3.08 -6.34
N ALA A 119 13.69 -3.74 -6.79
CA ALA A 119 14.20 -5.00 -6.24
C ALA A 119 14.55 -4.89 -4.74
N ALA A 120 14.95 -3.70 -4.30
CA ALA A 120 15.28 -3.39 -2.92
C ALA A 120 14.07 -2.94 -2.08
N PHE A 121 12.87 -2.87 -2.66
CA PHE A 121 11.66 -2.57 -1.87
C PHE A 121 11.39 -3.70 -0.88
N LYS A 122 11.58 -3.40 0.40
CA LYS A 122 11.26 -4.28 1.52
C LYS A 122 10.10 -3.63 2.27
N HIS A 123 8.99 -4.37 2.37
CA HIS A 123 7.95 -4.08 3.36
C HIS A 123 8.49 -4.44 4.75
#